data_AF-A0A6D2CH69-F1
#
_entry.id   AF-A0A6D2CH69-F1
#
_cell.length_a   1.000
_cell.length_b   1.000
_cell.length_c   1.000
_cell.angle_alpha   90.00
_cell.angle_beta   90.00
_cell.angle_gamma   90.00
#
_symmetry.space_group_name_H-M   'P 1'
#
loop_
_entity.id
_entity.type
_entity.pdbx_description
1 polymer ?
#
loop_
_entity_poly.entity_id
_entity_poly.type
_entity_poly.pdbx_seq_one_letter_code
_entity_poly.pdbx_strand_id
1 'polypeptide(L)' 'YENGKLMAEIPYLNNLFHGDTRFYTEDGKLLALFKGENGEIISGKCFDDKVLTDKEIDDLSRPKSIEESINYLKEICSK' A
#
# COMPACT_ATOMS: atom_id res chain seq x y z
N TYR A 1 5.83 -1.92 12.52
CA TYR A 1 6.71 -3.06 12.77
C TYR A 1 6.92 -3.16 14.28
N GLU A 2 7.21 -4.35 14.81
CA GLU A 2 7.47 -4.49 16.26
C GLU A 2 8.65 -3.61 16.72
N ASN A 3 9.57 -3.29 15.81
CA ASN A 3 10.69 -2.37 16.04
C ASN A 3 10.30 -0.87 16.14
N GLY A 4 9.01 -0.53 16.07
CA GLY A 4 8.50 0.85 16.18
C GLY A 4 8.59 1.68 14.89
N LYS A 5 9.11 1.12 13.79
CA LYS A 5 9.16 1.82 12.50
C LYS A 5 7.79 1.85 11.82
N LEU A 6 7.60 2.93 11.06
CA LEU A 6 6.39 3.20 10.27
C LEU A 6 6.19 2.13 9.19
N MET A 7 4.98 1.56 9.14
CA MET A 7 4.60 0.56 8.12
C MET A 7 3.83 1.20 6.96
N ALA A 8 2.89 2.08 7.29
CA ALA A 8 2.05 2.75 6.31
C ALA A 8 1.52 4.09 6.84
N GLU A 9 1.25 5.00 5.91
CA GLU A 9 0.45 6.20 6.11
C GLU A 9 -0.83 6.03 5.29
N ILE A 10 -1.98 5.93 5.96
CA ILE A 10 -3.27 5.68 5.30
C ILE A 10 -4.25 6.79 5.72
N PRO A 11 -4.53 7.76 4.85
CA PRO A 11 -5.47 8.83 5.17
C PRO A 11 -6.91 8.35 5.09
N TYR A 12 -7.72 8.87 6.01
CA TYR A 12 -9.16 8.62 6.06
C TYR A 12 -9.92 9.94 6.04
N LEU A 13 -11.00 9.98 5.25
CA LEU A 13 -11.98 11.05 5.22
C LEU A 13 -13.35 10.44 5.49
N ASN A 14 -14.08 10.97 6.48
CA ASN A 14 -15.40 10.46 6.87
C ASN A 14 -15.42 8.94 7.13
N ASN A 15 -14.39 8.43 7.81
CA ASN A 15 -14.18 7.00 8.10
C ASN A 15 -13.97 6.10 6.86
N LEU A 16 -13.72 6.68 5.70
CA LEU A 16 -13.39 5.96 4.47
C LEU A 16 -11.95 6.24 4.07
N PHE A 17 -11.27 5.21 3.57
CA PHE A 17 -9.95 5.38 2.96
C PHE A 17 -10.03 6.42 1.82
N HIS A 18 -9.15 7.42 1.87
CA HIS A 18 -9.16 8.54 0.92
C HIS A 18 -7.81 9.24 0.85
N GLY A 19 -7.32 9.52 -0.37
CA GLY A 19 -6.09 10.27 -0.62
C GLY A 19 -4.87 9.39 -0.85
N ASP A 20 -3.67 9.98 -0.70
CA ASP A 20 -2.41 9.32 -1.01
C ASP A 20 -1.91 8.48 0.18
N THR A 21 -1.80 7.17 -0.03
CA THR A 21 -1.27 6.20 0.92
C THR A 21 0.16 5.83 0.58
N ARG A 22 0.99 5.64 1.61
CA ARG A 22 2.37 5.19 1.48
C ARG A 22 2.58 3.91 2.28
N PHE A 23 3.26 2.93 1.69
CA PHE A 23 3.75 1.75 2.39
C PHE A 23 5.27 1.77 2.45
N TYR A 24 5.82 1.32 3.57
CA TYR A 24 7.25 1.34 3.84
C TYR A 24 7.78 -0.06 4.10
N THR A 25 9.03 -0.28 3.73
CA THR A 25 9.81 -1.46 4.14
C THR A 25 10.23 -1.34 5.61
N GLU A 26 10.70 -2.46 6.18
CA GLU A 26 11.16 -2.49 7.58
C GLU A 26 12.42 -1.65 7.81
N ASP A 27 13.23 -1.39 6.77
CA ASP A 27 14.35 -0.44 6.86
C ASP A 27 13.90 1.02 6.73
N GLY A 28 12.63 1.29 6.45
CA GLY A 28 12.03 2.64 6.40
C GLY A 28 12.04 3.28 5.01
N LYS A 29 12.29 2.49 3.95
CA LYS A 29 12.24 2.98 2.56
C LYS A 29 10.81 2.93 2.04
N LEU A 30 10.48 3.84 1.14
CA LEU A 30 9.20 3.82 0.44
C LEU A 30 9.14 2.57 -0.45
N LEU A 31 8.07 1.79 -0.29
CA LEU A 31 7.83 0.55 -1.04
C LEU A 31 6.81 0.78 -2.16
N ALA A 32 5.69 1.41 -1.83
CA ALA A 32 4.59 1.63 -2.76
C ALA A 32 3.74 2.85 -2.38
N LEU A 33 3.08 3.41 -3.39
CA LEU A 33 2.18 4.55 -3.34
C LEU A 33 0.82 4.12 -3.87
N PHE A 34 -0.24 4.48 -3.15
CA PHE A 34 -1.62 4.23 -3.58
C PHE A 34 -2.43 5.51 -3.51
N LYS A 35 -3.46 5.60 -4.35
CA LYS A 35 -4.48 6.64 -4.28
C LYS A 35 -5.82 6.00 -3.97
N GLY A 36 -6.49 6.52 -2.95
CA GLY A 36 -7.82 6.08 -2.53
C GLY A 36 -8.89 7.12 -2.76
N GLU A 37 -10.10 6.66 -3.08
CA GLU A 37 -11.29 7.50 -3.12
C GLU A 37 -12.51 6.69 -2.66
N ASN A 38 -13.34 7.27 -1.79
CA ASN A 38 -14.57 6.66 -1.27
C ASN A 38 -14.42 5.24 -0.71
N GLY A 39 -13.26 4.92 -0.12
CA GLY A 39 -12.98 3.60 0.45
C GLY A 39 -12.33 2.61 -0.52
N GLU A 40 -12.13 2.97 -1.79
CA GLU A 40 -11.56 2.10 -2.82
C GLU A 40 -10.16 2.55 -3.25
N ILE A 41 -9.32 1.60 -3.66
CA ILE A 41 -8.03 1.89 -4.29
C ILE A 41 -8.27 2.19 -5.77
N ILE A 42 -7.94 3.40 -6.21
CA ILE A 42 -8.11 3.85 -7.59
C ILE A 42 -6.87 3.56 -8.44
N SER A 43 -5.69 3.66 -7.83
CA SER A 43 -4.42 3.39 -8.51
C SER A 43 -3.34 3.06 -7.50
N GLY A 44 -2.34 2.31 -7.93
CA GLY A 44 -1.14 2.08 -7.13
C GLY A 44 0.11 1.92 -8.00
N LYS A 45 1.26 2.26 -7.44
CA LYS A 45 2.56 2.04 -8.06
C LYS A 45 3.61 1.69 -7.01
N CYS A 46 4.59 0.90 -7.43
CA CYS A 46 5.81 0.67 -6.67
C CYS A 46 6.69 1.93 -6.63
N PHE A 47 7.71 1.94 -5.77
CA PHE A 47 8.66 3.05 -5.65
C PHE A 47 9.44 3.33 -6.95
N ASP A 48 9.68 2.29 -7.75
CA ASP A 48 10.35 2.34 -9.05
C ASP A 48 9.42 2.75 -10.21
N ASP A 49 8.26 3.33 -9.89
CA ASP A 49 7.20 3.74 -10.82
C ASP A 49 6.52 2.60 -11.60
N LYS A 50 6.77 1.33 -11.24
CA LYS A 50 5.99 0.20 -11.77
C LYS A 50 4.52 0.34 -11.35
N VAL A 51 3.64 0.51 -12.33
CA VAL A 51 2.19 0.59 -12.13
C VAL A 51 1.64 -0.78 -11.79
N LEU A 52 0.82 -0.84 -10.74
CA LEU A 52 0.12 -2.05 -10.33
C LEU A 52 -1.06 -2.32 -11.27
N THR A 53 -1.22 -3.58 -11.64
CA THR A 53 -2.34 -4.06 -12.45
C THR A 53 -3.63 -4.11 -11.64
N ASP A 54 -4.77 -4.10 -12.31
CA ASP A 54 -6.09 -4.21 -11.67
C ASP A 54 -6.21 -5.47 -10.80
N LYS A 55 -5.56 -6.56 -11.20
CA LYS A 55 -5.54 -7.81 -10.40
C LYS A 55 -4.73 -7.65 -9.12
N GLU A 56 -3.59 -6.97 -9.16
CA GLU A 56 -2.78 -6.70 -7.97
C GLU A 56 -3.52 -5.74 -7.02
N ILE A 57 -4.25 -4.76 -7.56
CA ILE A 57 -5.10 -3.85 -6.79
C ILE A 57 -6.29 -4.60 -6.16
N ASP A 58 -6.98 -5.48 -6.89
CA ASP A 58 -8.05 -6.32 -6.36
C ASP A 58 -7.55 -7.21 -5.22
N ASP A 59 -6.40 -7.87 -5.41
CA ASP A 59 -5.79 -8.69 -4.38
C ASP A 59 -5.41 -7.88 -3.12
N LEU A 60 -5.03 -6.61 -3.26
CA LEU A 60 -4.73 -5.70 -2.15
C LEU A 60 -5.97 -5.12 -1.46
N SER A 61 -7.11 -5.10 -2.15
CA SER A 61 -8.39 -4.61 -1.61
C SER A 61 -9.08 -5.63 -0.71
N ARG A 62 -8.64 -6.90 -0.75
CA ARG A 62 -9.16 -7.96 0.12
C ARG A 62 -8.68 -7.77 1.57
N PRO A 63 -9.46 -8.21 2.57
CA PRO A 63 -9.06 -8.14 3.97
C PRO A 63 -7.70 -8.80 4.21
N LYS A 64 -6.70 -7.99 4.58
CA LYS A 64 -5.34 -8.39 4.91
C LYS A 64 -4.84 -7.52 6.04
N SER A 65 -3.98 -8.07 6.89
CA SER A 65 -3.17 -7.24 7.77
C SER A 65 -2.24 -6.34 6.94
N ILE A 66 -1.82 -5.21 7.52
CA ILE A 66 -0.85 -4.32 6.87
C ILE A 66 0.46 -5.07 6.55
N GLU A 67 0.84 -6.02 7.39
CA GLU A 67 2.04 -6.83 7.18
C GLU A 67 1.91 -7.77 5.97
N GLU A 68 0.77 -8.46 5.81
CA GLU A 68 0.50 -9.28 4.63
C GLU A 68 0.50 -8.45 3.35
N SER A 69 -0.09 -7.26 3.37
CA SER A 69 -0.07 -6.34 2.23
C SER A 69 1.35 -5.89 1.88
N ILE A 70 2.18 -5.57 2.88
CA ILE A 70 3.59 -5.23 2.68
C ILE A 70 4.37 -6.41 2.09
N ASN A 71 4.15 -7.64 2.60
CA ASN A 71 4.85 -8.82 2.10
C ASN A 71 4.46 -9.11 0.65
N TYR A 72 3.18 -8.97 0.29
CA TYR A 72 2.75 -9.05 -1.11
C TYR A 72 3.40 -7.96 -1.98
N LEU A 73 3.46 -6.72 -1.48
CA LEU A 73 4.11 -5.60 -2.18
C LEU A 73 5.60 -5.85 -2.40
N LYS A 74 6.31 -6.49 -1.45
CA LYS A 74 7.70 -6.87 -1.64
C LYS A 74 7.88 -7.83 -2.82
N GLU A 75 6.99 -8.80 -3.00
CA GLU A 75 7.06 -9.78 -4.09
C GLU A 75 6.81 -9.17 -5.48
N ILE A 76 6.05 -8.08 -5.56
CA ILE A 76 5.70 -7.43 -6.84
C ILE A 76 6.58 -6.21 -7.15
N CYS A 77 7.04 -5.48 -6.14
CA CYS A 77 7.85 -4.27 -6.30
C CYS A 77 9.36 -4.50 -6.18
N SER A 78 9.81 -5.70 -5.78
CA SER A 78 11.24 -6.06 -5.71
C SER A 78 11.68 -6.97 -6.85
N LYS A 79 10.84 -7.14 -7.89
CA LYS A 79 11.14 -7.89 -9.12
C LYS A 79 11.44 -6.94 -10.25
#